data_AF-A0A2A3ELT1-F1
#
_entry.id   AF-A0A2A3ELT1-F1
#
_cell.length_a   1.000
_cell.length_b   1.000
_cell.length_c   1.000
_cell.angle_alpha   90.00
_cell.angle_beta   90.00
_cell.angle_gamma   90.00
#
_symmetry.space_group_name_H-M   'P 1'
#
loop_
_entity.id
_entity.type
_entity.pdbx_description
1 polymer ?
#
loop_
_entity_poly.entity_id
_entity_poly.type
_entity_poly.pdbx_seq_one_letter_code
_entity_poly.pdbx_strand_id
1 'polypeptide(L)'
;MWTTMLVWTAAVVLLPAPRAVNASGVFELRLKSFVNEYGKDSLGKCCSGSTSKTGECSGVCKTRFRVCLKQYQVKIDTTTPCTYGDVVTPVLGENIVNLSPNVAIPGFTNPIRFPFDFTWPINVFRLLQRFHFQQQQSSSTIVVHFFARLAIVLPRKRKEMIVERFVGDQSVLVHEGGIVGDDSGGDGDIANVSESMEKVLITRLTTQKWLDVGPNWTEDEYRSAHSKMVYEYRVTCVAHYYGKGCENLCRPRDDNFGHYSCSPSGERVCLSGWKGDYCNTQEL
;
A
#
# COMPACT_ATOMS: atom_id res chain seq x y z
N MET A 1 -37.51 47.82 37.59
CA MET A 1 -36.18 47.28 37.28
C MET A 1 -36.32 45.76 37.17
N TRP A 2 -36.31 45.22 35.94
CA TRP A 2 -36.40 43.78 35.69
C TRP A 2 -34.98 43.26 35.40
N THR A 3 -34.48 42.33 36.21
CA THR A 3 -33.19 41.67 35.97
C THR A 3 -33.42 40.38 35.19
N THR A 4 -33.08 40.39 33.92
CA THR A 4 -33.06 39.20 33.05
C THR A 4 -31.90 38.28 33.47
N MET A 5 -32.23 37.10 34.00
CA MET A 5 -31.29 36.00 34.22
C MET A 5 -30.91 35.37 32.87
N LEU A 6 -29.65 35.52 32.45
CA LEU A 6 -29.08 34.82 31.30
C LEU A 6 -28.70 33.40 31.73
N VAL A 7 -29.51 32.42 31.34
CA VAL A 7 -29.17 30.99 31.47
C VAL A 7 -28.24 30.62 30.32
N TRP A 8 -26.96 30.41 30.61
CA TRP A 8 -26.00 29.84 29.66
C TRP A 8 -26.21 28.32 29.59
N THR A 9 -26.93 27.85 28.57
CA THR A 9 -26.91 26.42 28.21
C THR A 9 -25.60 26.12 27.48
N ALA A 10 -24.65 25.50 28.15
CA ALA A 10 -23.46 24.95 27.51
C ALA A 10 -23.89 23.75 26.64
N ALA A 11 -23.92 23.93 25.32
CA ALA A 11 -24.10 22.84 24.38
C ALA A 11 -22.83 21.97 24.39
N VAL A 12 -22.91 20.79 25.02
CA VAL A 12 -21.85 19.78 24.95
C VAL A 12 -21.87 19.21 23.53
N VAL A 13 -20.94 19.66 22.70
CA VAL A 13 -20.69 19.07 21.38
C VAL A 13 -20.06 17.70 21.60
N LEU A 14 -20.88 16.64 21.57
CA LEU A 14 -20.41 15.26 21.52
C LEU A 14 -19.69 15.06 20.18
N LEU A 15 -18.35 15.14 20.21
CA LEU A 15 -17.52 14.76 19.07
C LEU A 15 -17.79 13.28 18.75
N PRO A 16 -18.14 12.93 17.50
CA PRO A 16 -18.31 11.53 17.12
C PRO A 16 -16.98 10.80 17.35
N ALA A 17 -17.04 9.70 18.10
CA ALA A 17 -15.89 8.82 18.29
C ALA A 17 -15.36 8.40 16.90
N PRO A 18 -14.02 8.35 16.72
CA PRO A 18 -13.46 7.94 15.45
C PRO A 18 -14.03 6.56 15.09
N ARG A 19 -14.65 6.45 13.91
CA ARG A 19 -15.13 5.17 13.38
C ARG A 19 -13.91 4.27 13.24
N ALA A 20 -13.80 3.28 14.12
CA ALA A 20 -12.84 2.20 13.96
C ALA A 20 -13.18 1.49 12.65
N VAL A 21 -12.32 1.63 11.64
CA VAL A 21 -12.39 0.81 10.43
C VAL A 21 -12.19 -0.63 10.89
N ASN A 22 -13.15 -1.50 10.59
CA ASN A 22 -13.12 -2.89 11.02
C ASN A 22 -12.10 -3.67 10.16
N ALA A 23 -10.82 -3.52 10.50
CA ALA A 23 -9.73 -4.17 9.80
C ALA A 23 -9.54 -5.60 10.34
N SER A 24 -9.39 -6.55 9.42
CA SER A 24 -9.02 -7.94 9.71
C SER A 24 -7.51 -8.11 9.88
N GLY A 25 -6.73 -7.30 9.16
CA GLY A 25 -5.28 -7.30 9.23
C GLY A 25 -4.65 -5.98 8.79
N VAL A 26 -3.33 -5.93 8.85
CA VAL A 26 -2.53 -4.76 8.50
C VAL A 26 -1.30 -5.19 7.70
N PHE A 27 -1.10 -4.59 6.53
CA PHE A 27 0.17 -4.62 5.84
C PHE A 27 1.05 -3.49 6.38
N GLU A 28 2.29 -3.80 6.75
CA GLU A 28 3.23 -2.84 7.33
C GLU A 28 4.49 -2.78 6.47
N LEU A 29 4.90 -1.56 6.09
CA LEU A 29 6.15 -1.27 5.40
C LEU A 29 7.00 -0.37 6.28
N ARG A 30 8.19 -0.83 6.66
CA ARG A 30 9.18 -0.02 7.37
C ARG A 30 10.30 0.37 6.43
N LEU A 31 10.52 1.67 6.29
CA LEU A 31 11.68 2.22 5.59
C LEU A 31 12.88 2.17 6.54
N LYS A 32 14.04 1.66 6.09
CA LYS A 32 15.26 1.58 6.93
C LYS A 32 16.31 2.57 6.48
N SER A 33 16.71 2.53 5.21
CA SER A 33 17.70 3.48 4.69
C SER A 33 17.54 3.74 3.20
N PHE A 34 17.98 4.92 2.79
CA PHE A 34 18.09 5.33 1.40
C PHE A 34 19.40 6.09 1.20
N VAL A 35 20.10 5.77 0.12
CA VAL A 35 21.41 6.34 -0.20
C VAL A 35 21.44 6.73 -1.68
N ASN A 36 21.72 8.00 -1.95
CA ASN A 36 21.96 8.59 -3.26
C ASN A 36 23.13 9.58 -3.16
N GLU A 37 24.34 9.04 -2.95
CA GLU A 37 25.54 9.83 -2.65
C GLU A 37 25.81 10.94 -3.68
N TYR A 38 25.47 10.69 -4.95
CA TYR A 38 25.73 11.60 -6.06
C TYR A 38 24.63 12.64 -6.29
N GLY A 39 23.53 12.64 -5.52
CA GLY A 39 22.44 13.61 -5.70
C GLY A 39 21.78 13.55 -7.08
N LYS A 40 21.72 12.35 -7.68
CA LYS A 40 21.19 12.15 -9.03
C LYS A 40 19.74 11.70 -9.04
N ASP A 41 19.04 12.04 -10.10
CA ASP A 41 17.69 11.59 -10.39
C ASP A 41 17.68 10.26 -11.16
N SER A 42 16.48 9.77 -11.49
CA SER A 42 16.30 8.51 -12.23
C SER A 42 16.80 8.54 -13.67
N LEU A 43 17.06 9.72 -14.23
CA LEU A 43 17.62 9.95 -15.55
C LEU A 43 19.14 10.24 -15.49
N GLY A 44 19.73 10.24 -14.29
CA GLY A 44 21.14 10.52 -14.06
C GLY A 44 21.50 12.00 -14.00
N LYS A 45 20.52 12.91 -14.02
CA LYS A 45 20.72 14.36 -13.87
C LYS A 45 20.75 14.75 -12.39
N CYS A 46 21.29 15.93 -12.07
CA CYS A 46 21.32 16.42 -10.70
C CYS A 46 19.94 16.90 -10.23
N CYS A 47 19.54 16.55 -9.01
CA CYS A 47 18.28 17.02 -8.42
C CYS A 47 18.19 18.55 -8.35
N SER A 48 19.33 19.24 -8.22
CA SER A 48 19.43 20.71 -8.24
C SER A 48 19.38 21.33 -9.64
N GLY A 49 19.34 20.52 -10.70
CA GLY A 49 19.45 20.98 -12.09
C GLY A 49 20.83 21.50 -12.49
N SER A 50 21.81 21.51 -11.58
CA SER A 50 23.12 22.12 -11.80
C SER A 50 24.27 21.16 -11.48
N THR A 51 25.31 21.23 -12.30
CA THR A 51 26.55 20.48 -12.15
C THR A 51 27.70 21.43 -11.81
N SER A 52 28.62 20.96 -10.98
CA SER A 52 29.91 21.58 -10.73
C SER A 52 30.80 21.52 -11.98
N LYS A 53 31.87 22.31 -12.00
CA LYS A 53 32.89 22.31 -13.07
C LYS A 53 33.56 20.93 -13.24
N THR A 54 33.51 20.09 -12.20
CA THR A 54 34.03 18.71 -12.18
C THR A 54 33.02 17.67 -12.68
N GLY A 55 31.78 18.06 -12.99
CA GLY A 55 30.72 17.15 -13.40
C GLY A 55 29.93 16.51 -12.24
N GLU A 56 30.23 16.89 -11.00
CA GLU A 56 29.49 16.47 -9.80
C GLU A 56 28.22 17.30 -9.59
N CYS A 57 27.23 16.79 -8.86
CA CYS A 57 26.04 17.56 -8.55
C CYS A 57 26.34 18.63 -7.49
N SER A 58 26.02 19.88 -7.79
CA SER A 58 26.29 21.03 -6.92
C SER A 58 25.28 21.16 -5.76
N GLY A 59 24.16 20.45 -5.81
CA GLY A 59 23.13 20.47 -4.77
C GLY A 59 22.62 19.08 -4.41
N VAL A 60 21.72 19.05 -3.44
CA VAL A 60 21.21 17.82 -2.81
C VAL A 60 19.78 17.52 -3.25
N CYS A 61 19.41 16.24 -3.20
CA CYS A 61 18.04 15.80 -3.38
C CYS A 61 17.29 15.89 -2.05
N LYS A 62 16.20 16.65 -1.97
CA LYS A 62 15.27 16.58 -0.84
C LYS A 62 14.38 15.34 -0.97
N THR A 63 14.67 14.30 -0.21
CA THR A 63 14.08 12.97 -0.36
C THR A 63 12.79 12.81 0.43
N ARG A 64 11.72 12.46 -0.26
CA ARG A 64 10.45 11.96 0.30
C ARG A 64 10.02 10.69 -0.45
N PHE A 65 9.12 9.93 0.15
CA PHE A 65 8.63 8.68 -0.41
C PHE A 65 7.13 8.76 -0.68
N ARG A 66 6.69 8.23 -1.81
CA ARG A 66 5.29 7.86 -2.04
C ARG A 66 5.18 6.35 -2.04
N VAL A 67 4.40 5.78 -1.14
CA VAL A 67 4.16 4.34 -1.03
C VAL A 67 2.78 4.03 -1.56
N CYS A 68 2.72 3.27 -2.64
CA CYS A 68 1.49 2.85 -3.30
C CYS A 68 1.32 1.35 -3.15
N LEU A 69 0.24 0.93 -2.50
CA LEU A 69 -0.13 -0.46 -2.32
C LEU A 69 -1.27 -0.83 -3.26
N LYS A 70 -1.08 -1.87 -4.07
CA LYS A 70 -2.06 -2.32 -5.08
C LYS A 70 -2.25 -3.83 -5.08
N GLN A 71 -3.40 -4.23 -5.61
CA GLN A 71 -3.65 -5.60 -6.04
C GLN A 71 -2.74 -5.98 -7.21
N TYR A 72 -2.50 -7.28 -7.37
CA TYR A 72 -1.68 -7.81 -8.43
C TYR A 72 -2.31 -7.56 -9.80
N GLN A 73 -1.44 -7.28 -10.75
CA GLN A 73 -1.80 -7.10 -12.15
C GLN A 73 -0.79 -7.89 -12.98
N VAL A 74 -1.28 -8.58 -14.02
CA VAL A 74 -0.43 -9.35 -14.96
C VAL A 74 0.59 -8.43 -15.62
N LYS A 75 0.16 -7.22 -15.99
CA LYS A 75 1.02 -6.12 -16.41
C LYS A 75 0.90 -5.03 -15.36
N ILE A 76 2.04 -4.60 -14.82
CA ILE A 76 2.06 -3.56 -13.79
C ILE A 76 1.65 -2.24 -14.42
N ASP A 77 0.56 -1.66 -13.90
CA ASP A 77 0.11 -0.35 -14.27
C ASP A 77 0.36 0.65 -13.12
N THR A 78 1.20 1.65 -13.42
CA THR A 78 1.57 2.71 -12.48
C THR A 78 0.68 3.94 -12.58
N THR A 79 -0.23 3.99 -13.56
CA THR A 79 -1.10 5.14 -13.83
C THR A 79 -2.42 5.09 -13.05
N THR A 80 -2.93 3.88 -12.78
CA THR A 80 -4.14 3.72 -11.98
C THR A 80 -3.94 4.12 -10.50
N PRO A 81 -5.03 4.44 -9.78
CA PRO A 81 -5.00 4.67 -8.33
C PRO A 81 -4.55 3.45 -7.52
N CYS A 82 -4.03 3.68 -6.32
CA CYS A 82 -3.58 2.62 -5.41
C CYS A 82 -4.77 1.98 -4.70
N THR A 83 -5.10 0.73 -5.03
CA THR A 83 -6.34 0.07 -4.56
C THR A 83 -6.34 -0.26 -3.07
N TYR A 84 -5.16 -0.47 -2.46
CA TYR A 84 -5.03 -0.80 -1.03
C TYR A 84 -4.49 0.36 -0.19
N GLY A 85 -4.12 1.45 -0.83
CA GLY A 85 -3.76 2.70 -0.18
C GLY A 85 -2.57 3.38 -0.82
N ASP A 86 -2.49 4.69 -0.58
CA ASP A 86 -1.43 5.58 -1.06
C ASP A 86 -1.01 6.47 0.10
N VAL A 87 0.29 6.54 0.38
CA VAL A 87 0.87 7.36 1.45
C VAL A 87 2.02 8.16 0.88
N VAL A 88 2.01 9.47 1.09
CA VAL A 88 3.13 10.35 0.75
C VAL A 88 3.75 10.86 2.05
N THR A 89 5.04 10.63 2.23
CA THR A 89 5.78 11.11 3.41
C THR A 89 6.15 12.60 3.24
N PRO A 90 6.41 13.32 4.35
CA PRO A 90 7.20 14.54 4.29
C PRO A 90 8.62 14.24 3.78
N VAL A 91 9.43 15.29 3.59
CA VAL A 91 10.86 15.14 3.33
C VAL A 91 11.51 14.49 4.56
N LEU A 92 12.09 13.31 4.39
CA LEU A 92 12.69 12.51 5.46
C LEU A 92 14.21 12.72 5.57
N GLY A 93 14.82 13.35 4.57
CA GLY A 93 16.23 13.72 4.56
C GLY A 93 16.68 14.17 3.18
N GLU A 94 17.99 14.29 2.99
CA GLU A 94 18.59 14.72 1.74
C GLU A 94 19.04 13.52 0.89
N ASN A 95 20.27 13.55 0.36
CA ASN A 95 20.87 12.46 -0.42
C ASN A 95 20.91 11.12 0.34
N ILE A 96 21.05 11.18 1.66
CA ILE A 96 21.12 10.01 2.54
C ILE A 96 20.03 10.14 3.61
N VAL A 97 19.25 9.08 3.78
CA VAL A 97 18.20 8.96 4.79
C VAL A 97 18.45 7.69 5.57
N ASN A 98 18.59 7.80 6.89
CA ASN A 98 18.71 6.66 7.80
C ASN A 98 17.60 6.74 8.84
N LEU A 99 16.74 5.74 8.87
CA LEU A 99 15.57 5.67 9.73
C LEU A 99 15.81 4.59 10.77
N SER A 100 16.41 4.97 11.89
CA SER A 100 16.49 4.09 13.06
C SER A 100 15.10 3.95 13.70
N PRO A 101 14.78 2.82 14.34
CA PRO A 101 13.45 2.56 14.91
C PRO A 101 12.98 3.59 15.95
N ASN A 102 13.92 4.33 16.57
CA ASN A 102 13.66 5.25 17.67
C ASN A 102 13.66 6.73 17.25
N VAL A 103 13.81 7.03 15.95
CA VAL A 103 13.83 8.41 15.46
C VAL A 103 12.38 8.85 15.18
N ALA A 104 11.85 9.72 16.02
CA ALA A 104 10.55 10.35 15.79
C ALA A 104 10.72 11.50 14.78
N ILE A 105 10.05 11.40 13.63
CA ILE A 105 10.04 12.43 12.60
C ILE A 105 8.66 13.11 12.62
N PRO A 106 8.57 14.44 12.80
CA PRO A 106 7.29 15.14 12.78
C PRO A 106 6.52 14.87 11.49
N GLY A 107 5.26 14.45 11.61
CA GLY A 107 4.41 14.17 10.45
C GLY A 107 4.73 12.86 9.71
N PHE A 108 5.57 11.99 10.26
CA PHE A 108 5.84 10.67 9.68
C PHE A 108 5.86 9.57 10.75
N THR A 109 5.13 8.48 10.48
CA THR A 109 5.13 7.27 11.30
C THR A 109 5.78 6.14 10.52
N ASN A 110 6.72 5.45 11.15
CA ASN A 110 7.45 4.32 10.59
C ASN A 110 7.33 3.14 11.58
N PRO A 111 6.65 2.03 11.23
CA PRO A 111 6.22 1.62 9.90
C PRO A 111 4.99 2.36 9.37
N ILE A 112 4.90 2.44 8.04
CA ILE A 112 3.72 2.84 7.29
C ILE A 112 2.74 1.67 7.30
N ARG A 113 1.47 1.92 7.63
CA ARG A 113 0.46 0.89 7.89
C ARG A 113 -0.70 1.03 6.92
N PHE A 114 -1.06 -0.07 6.27
CA PHE A 114 -2.20 -0.20 5.38
C PHE A 114 -3.16 -1.24 5.95
N PRO A 115 -4.17 -0.81 6.74
CA PRO A 115 -5.20 -1.72 7.24
C PRO A 115 -6.05 -2.24 6.09
N PHE A 116 -6.49 -3.50 6.18
CA PHE A 116 -7.40 -4.12 5.23
C PHE A 116 -8.50 -4.90 5.97
N ASP A 117 -9.64 -5.06 5.30
CA ASP A 117 -10.83 -5.76 5.79
C ASP A 117 -11.22 -7.00 4.95
N PHE A 118 -10.47 -7.27 3.88
CA PHE A 118 -10.60 -8.46 3.06
C PHE A 118 -9.73 -9.62 3.59
N THR A 119 -9.97 -10.83 3.09
CA THR A 119 -9.09 -11.98 3.35
C THR A 119 -7.75 -11.75 2.66
N TRP A 120 -6.66 -11.67 3.45
CA TRP A 120 -5.32 -11.54 2.89
C TRP A 120 -5.03 -12.72 1.96
N PRO A 121 -4.80 -12.44 0.68
CA PRO A 121 -4.72 -13.46 -0.35
C PRO A 121 -3.48 -14.34 -0.16
N ILE A 122 -3.70 -15.63 0.12
CA ILE A 122 -2.65 -16.65 0.17
C ILE A 122 -2.97 -17.78 -0.80
N ASN A 123 -1.94 -18.19 -1.55
CA ASN A 123 -1.79 -19.42 -2.32
C ASN A 123 -3.07 -20.06 -2.91
N VAL A 124 -3.31 -19.80 -4.20
CA VAL A 124 -3.90 -20.81 -5.10
C VAL A 124 -2.88 -21.30 -6.16
N PHE A 125 -1.71 -20.64 -6.33
CA PHE A 125 -0.77 -20.99 -7.40
C PHE A 125 0.71 -20.96 -6.96
N ARG A 126 1.16 -22.02 -6.28
CA ARG A 126 2.60 -22.33 -6.12
C ARG A 126 3.29 -22.74 -7.44
N LEU A 127 2.60 -22.62 -8.59
CA LEU A 127 2.99 -23.24 -9.87
C LEU A 127 3.35 -22.26 -11.00
N LEU A 128 3.18 -20.95 -10.85
CA LEU A 128 3.52 -20.00 -11.93
C LEU A 128 4.63 -19.03 -11.49
N GLN A 129 5.85 -19.51 -11.68
CA GLN A 129 6.97 -18.77 -12.28
C GLN A 129 7.26 -17.36 -11.74
N ARG A 130 8.42 -17.28 -11.07
CA ARG A 130 9.23 -16.07 -10.96
C ARG A 130 9.28 -15.34 -12.31
N PHE A 131 8.52 -14.26 -12.45
CA PHE A 131 8.71 -13.30 -13.53
C PHE A 131 9.30 -12.03 -12.94
N HIS A 132 10.41 -11.61 -13.53
CA HIS A 132 11.02 -10.31 -13.30
C HIS A 132 10.58 -9.41 -14.44
N PHE A 133 10.06 -8.23 -14.14
CA PHE A 133 9.76 -7.23 -15.15
C PHE A 133 10.16 -5.85 -14.66
N GLN A 134 10.94 -5.17 -15.50
CA GLN A 134 11.22 -3.74 -15.46
C GLN A 134 10.16 -3.00 -16.27
N GLN A 135 9.86 -1.74 -15.94
CA GLN A 135 9.55 -0.63 -16.89
C GLN A 135 8.95 0.62 -16.19
N GLN A 136 8.88 1.74 -16.95
CA GLN A 136 9.36 3.14 -16.75
C GLN A 136 8.35 4.22 -16.25
N GLN A 137 8.89 5.34 -15.69
CA GLN A 137 8.35 6.68 -15.25
C GLN A 137 7.07 6.80 -14.39
N SER A 138 6.88 7.70 -13.43
CA SER A 138 7.54 8.91 -12.92
C SER A 138 7.18 9.09 -11.41
N SER A 139 7.86 10.00 -10.67
CA SER A 139 7.80 10.27 -9.21
C SER A 139 8.46 9.24 -8.27
N SER A 140 9.15 9.72 -7.21
CA SER A 140 9.84 8.97 -6.12
C SER A 140 8.90 8.01 -5.37
N THR A 141 8.50 6.97 -6.07
CA THR A 141 7.38 6.13 -5.72
C THR A 141 7.89 4.72 -5.46
N ILE A 142 7.64 4.24 -4.26
CA ILE A 142 7.71 2.83 -3.92
C ILE A 142 6.33 2.26 -4.27
N VAL A 143 6.25 1.49 -5.35
CA VAL A 143 5.04 0.82 -5.77
C VAL A 143 5.17 -0.65 -5.38
N VAL A 144 4.40 -1.08 -4.39
CA VAL A 144 4.40 -2.49 -3.93
C VAL A 144 3.10 -3.14 -4.39
N HIS A 145 3.22 -4.13 -5.27
CA HIS A 145 2.09 -4.92 -5.74
C HIS A 145 2.06 -6.24 -4.97
N PHE A 146 0.90 -6.58 -4.41
CA PHE A 146 0.68 -7.87 -3.75
C PHE A 146 -0.30 -8.72 -4.54
N PHE A 147 -0.06 -10.03 -4.53
CA PHE A 147 -0.96 -11.00 -5.13
C PHE A 147 -2.31 -10.99 -4.44
N ALA A 148 -3.30 -10.35 -5.05
CA ALA A 148 -4.67 -10.49 -4.64
C ALA A 148 -5.50 -10.93 -5.84
N ARG A 149 -5.72 -12.23 -5.94
CA ARG A 149 -6.89 -12.70 -6.66
C ARG A 149 -8.01 -12.85 -5.66
N LEU A 150 -9.02 -12.00 -5.81
CA LEU A 150 -10.35 -12.25 -5.25
C LEU A 150 -10.79 -13.60 -5.83
N ALA A 151 -10.85 -14.63 -4.98
CA ALA A 151 -11.57 -15.84 -5.36
C ALA A 151 -13.05 -15.44 -5.42
N ILE A 152 -13.57 -15.18 -6.62
CA ILE A 152 -15.01 -15.30 -6.84
C ILE A 152 -15.30 -16.78 -6.60
N VAL A 153 -15.73 -17.11 -5.38
CA VAL A 153 -16.38 -18.39 -5.09
C VAL A 153 -17.68 -18.36 -5.87
N LEU A 154 -17.64 -18.75 -7.15
CA LEU A 154 -18.86 -19.08 -7.86
C LEU A 154 -19.45 -20.31 -7.16
N PRO A 155 -20.72 -20.29 -6.72
CA PRO A 155 -21.32 -21.44 -6.09
C PRO A 155 -21.33 -22.59 -7.09
N ARG A 156 -20.80 -23.75 -6.67
CA ARG A 156 -20.83 -25.01 -7.41
C ARG A 156 -22.20 -25.22 -8.07
N LYS A 157 -22.27 -25.18 -9.41
CA LYS A 157 -23.08 -26.14 -10.20
C LYS A 157 -22.49 -26.36 -11.60
N ARG A 158 -22.15 -27.64 -11.82
CA ARG A 158 -22.00 -28.37 -13.08
C ARG A 158 -20.83 -28.03 -14.02
N LYS A 159 -20.31 -29.13 -14.56
CA LYS A 159 -19.17 -29.29 -15.46
C LYS A 159 -19.49 -28.67 -16.81
N GLU A 160 -18.54 -27.93 -17.38
CA GLU A 160 -18.14 -27.96 -18.80
C GLU A 160 -16.90 -27.08 -18.98
N MET A 161 -15.83 -27.69 -19.48
CA MET A 161 -14.59 -27.03 -19.87
C MET A 161 -14.68 -26.83 -21.37
N ILE A 162 -14.99 -25.60 -21.82
CA ILE A 162 -14.84 -25.23 -23.22
C ILE A 162 -13.39 -24.73 -23.38
N VAL A 163 -12.62 -25.48 -24.17
CA VAL A 163 -11.30 -25.07 -24.65
C VAL A 163 -11.53 -24.28 -25.93
N GLU A 164 -11.44 -22.95 -25.88
CA GLU A 164 -11.31 -22.17 -27.11
C GLU A 164 -9.85 -21.97 -27.47
N ARG A 165 -9.47 -22.69 -28.53
CA ARG A 165 -8.26 -22.53 -29.31
C ARG A 165 -8.62 -21.53 -30.42
N PHE A 166 -8.01 -20.35 -30.44
CA PHE A 166 -8.06 -19.50 -31.64
C PHE A 166 -6.68 -19.31 -32.24
N VAL A 167 -6.64 -19.74 -33.50
CA VAL A 167 -5.56 -19.72 -34.50
C VAL A 167 -5.31 -18.28 -34.94
N GLY A 168 -4.08 -17.99 -35.33
CA GLY A 168 -3.66 -16.67 -35.75
C GLY A 168 -4.05 -16.25 -37.17
N ASP A 169 -3.66 -15.01 -37.42
CA ASP A 169 -3.23 -14.39 -38.68
C ASP A 169 -4.25 -13.63 -39.57
N GLN A 170 -3.69 -12.57 -40.18
CA GLN A 170 -4.14 -11.72 -41.30
C GLN A 170 -4.92 -10.41 -41.07
N SER A 171 -4.15 -9.31 -41.02
CA SER A 171 -4.04 -8.19 -42.00
C SER A 171 -5.28 -7.56 -42.69
N VAL A 172 -5.39 -6.23 -42.48
CA VAL A 172 -5.73 -5.09 -43.39
C VAL A 172 -7.17 -4.92 -43.92
N LEU A 173 -7.75 -3.72 -43.69
CA LEU A 173 -8.26 -2.80 -44.73
C LEU A 173 -8.46 -1.36 -44.17
N VAL A 174 -8.34 -0.38 -45.06
CA VAL A 174 -8.09 1.07 -44.91
C VAL A 174 -9.38 1.90 -45.14
N HIS A 175 -9.28 3.22 -44.86
CA HIS A 175 -10.10 4.39 -45.29
C HIS A 175 -11.13 4.90 -44.26
N GLU A 176 -11.33 6.21 -43.98
CA GLU A 176 -10.73 7.48 -44.43
C GLU A 176 -11.28 8.63 -43.52
N GLY A 177 -10.60 9.79 -43.43
CA GLY A 177 -11.22 11.06 -42.97
C GLY A 177 -10.28 12.06 -42.25
N GLY A 178 -9.79 13.09 -42.97
CA GLY A 178 -9.06 14.28 -42.46
C GLY A 178 -9.97 15.29 -41.71
N ILE A 179 -9.50 16.40 -41.12
CA ILE A 179 -8.82 17.58 -41.70
C ILE A 179 -8.09 18.39 -40.58
N VAL A 180 -7.07 19.18 -40.99
CA VAL A 180 -6.15 20.07 -40.26
C VAL A 180 -6.68 21.51 -40.09
N GLY A 181 -6.21 22.23 -39.05
CA GLY A 181 -6.02 23.70 -39.02
C GLY A 181 -6.21 24.32 -37.63
N ASP A 182 -5.62 25.43 -37.22
CA ASP A 182 -4.36 26.15 -37.49
C ASP A 182 -4.17 27.16 -36.32
N ASP A 183 -3.02 27.83 -36.31
CA ASP A 183 -2.35 28.62 -35.25
C ASP A 183 -3.02 29.92 -34.71
N SER A 184 -2.47 30.44 -33.59
CA SER A 184 -2.27 31.87 -33.21
C SER A 184 -2.87 32.41 -31.88
N GLY A 185 -1.99 32.65 -30.89
CA GLY A 185 -1.70 34.01 -30.36
C GLY A 185 -2.41 34.57 -29.10
N GLY A 186 -1.70 34.55 -27.96
CA GLY A 186 -1.47 35.69 -27.05
C GLY A 186 -2.47 36.00 -25.92
N ASP A 187 -2.02 35.94 -24.65
CA ASP A 187 -1.98 37.10 -23.74
C ASP A 187 -1.09 36.81 -22.51
N GLY A 188 -0.45 37.84 -21.97
CA GLY A 188 0.54 37.74 -20.91
C GLY A 188 -0.07 37.81 -19.52
N ASP A 189 0.09 36.74 -18.74
CA ASP A 189 -0.13 36.76 -17.30
C ASP A 189 1.20 36.58 -16.56
N ILE A 190 1.53 37.59 -15.75
CA ILE A 190 2.58 37.52 -14.73
C ILE A 190 2.09 36.53 -13.65
N ALA A 191 2.35 35.25 -13.90
CA ALA A 191 2.11 34.22 -12.92
C ALA A 191 3.13 34.36 -11.79
N ASN A 192 2.60 34.69 -10.62
CA ASN A 192 3.13 34.38 -9.30
C ASN A 192 4.13 33.21 -9.38
N VAL A 193 5.42 33.46 -9.18
CA VAL A 193 6.41 32.39 -8.98
C VAL A 193 6.16 31.85 -7.57
N SER A 194 5.05 31.14 -7.39
CA SER A 194 5.04 30.03 -6.46
C SER A 194 6.07 29.08 -7.03
N GLU A 195 7.25 29.07 -6.43
CA GLU A 195 8.33 28.14 -6.74
C GLU A 195 7.79 26.72 -6.55
N SER A 196 7.13 26.21 -7.58
CA SER A 196 6.79 24.81 -7.70
C SER A 196 8.12 24.14 -7.97
N MET A 197 8.84 23.81 -6.90
CA MET A 197 10.02 22.95 -6.99
C MET A 197 9.58 21.75 -7.82
N GLU A 198 10.08 21.66 -9.05
CA GLU A 198 9.71 20.62 -9.98
C GLU A 198 9.96 19.28 -9.29
N LYS A 199 8.94 18.42 -9.24
CA LYS A 199 9.03 17.16 -8.51
C LYS A 199 9.94 16.22 -9.30
N VAL A 200 11.22 16.20 -8.96
CA VAL A 200 12.20 15.31 -9.60
C VAL A 200 12.11 13.89 -9.02
N LEU A 201 12.04 12.90 -9.91
CA LEU A 201 12.03 11.48 -9.55
C LEU A 201 13.46 11.00 -9.29
N ILE A 202 13.76 10.57 -8.07
CA ILE A 202 15.08 10.02 -7.72
C ILE A 202 15.19 8.55 -8.14
N THR A 203 14.30 7.70 -7.63
CA THR A 203 14.28 6.27 -7.94
C THR A 203 12.87 5.72 -7.81
N ARG A 204 12.56 4.68 -8.56
CA ARG A 204 11.25 4.03 -8.51
C ARG A 204 11.45 2.53 -8.37
N LEU A 205 10.88 2.00 -7.29
CA LEU A 205 10.83 0.59 -7.02
C LEU A 205 9.43 0.09 -7.38
N THR A 206 9.37 -0.92 -8.23
CA THR A 206 8.15 -1.68 -8.47
C THR A 206 8.45 -3.14 -8.19
N THR A 207 7.73 -3.73 -7.24
CA THR A 207 7.96 -5.14 -6.85
C THR A 207 6.65 -5.89 -6.70
N GLN A 208 6.68 -7.16 -7.09
CA GLN A 208 5.59 -8.12 -6.89
C GLN A 208 6.07 -9.17 -5.89
N LYS A 209 5.42 -9.24 -4.73
CA LYS A 209 5.85 -10.14 -3.66
C LYS A 209 4.70 -11.01 -3.16
N TRP A 210 5.08 -12.24 -2.83
CA TRP A 210 4.27 -13.14 -2.02
C TRP A 210 4.66 -12.93 -0.56
N LEU A 211 3.67 -12.80 0.30
CA LEU A 211 3.91 -12.52 1.72
C LEU A 211 2.88 -13.27 2.55
N ASP A 212 3.36 -14.26 3.30
CA ASP A 212 2.55 -14.96 4.28
C ASP A 212 2.30 -14.04 5.49
N VAL A 213 1.14 -14.22 6.13
CA VAL A 213 0.83 -13.53 7.37
C VAL A 213 1.72 -14.06 8.50
N GLY A 214 2.34 -13.14 9.23
CA GLY A 214 3.18 -13.48 10.36
C GLY A 214 3.78 -12.25 11.06
N PRO A 215 4.24 -12.40 12.31
CA PRO A 215 4.83 -11.31 13.07
C PRO A 215 6.23 -10.90 12.58
N ASN A 216 6.89 -11.78 11.82
CA ASN A 216 8.28 -11.61 11.41
C ASN A 216 8.40 -10.63 10.24
N TRP A 217 9.41 -9.76 10.31
CA TRP A 217 9.74 -8.84 9.23
C TRP A 217 10.50 -9.57 8.12
N THR A 218 10.14 -9.29 6.87
CA THR A 218 10.90 -9.68 5.69
C THR A 218 11.67 -8.45 5.20
N GLU A 219 12.99 -8.50 5.23
CA GLU A 219 13.86 -7.44 4.72
C GLU A 219 14.14 -7.63 3.23
N ASP A 220 14.22 -6.53 2.48
CA ASP A 220 14.56 -6.52 1.06
C ASP A 220 15.34 -5.25 0.71
N GLU A 221 16.03 -5.30 -0.43
CA GLU A 221 16.93 -4.26 -0.90
C GLU A 221 16.66 -3.97 -2.38
N TYR A 222 16.61 -2.68 -2.72
CA TYR A 222 16.54 -2.24 -4.11
C TYR A 222 17.75 -1.38 -4.47
N ARG A 223 18.32 -1.65 -5.64
CA ARG A 223 19.41 -0.86 -6.22
C ARG A 223 19.01 -0.36 -7.60
N SER A 224 19.23 0.92 -7.84
CA SER A 224 19.25 1.52 -9.17
C SER A 224 20.69 1.85 -9.58
N ALA A 225 20.87 2.53 -10.71
CA ALA A 225 22.20 2.96 -11.17
C ALA A 225 22.90 3.94 -10.21
N HIS A 226 22.13 4.71 -9.42
CA HIS A 226 22.67 5.80 -8.59
C HIS A 226 22.16 5.79 -7.15
N SER A 227 21.29 4.85 -6.78
CA SER A 227 20.71 4.81 -5.45
C SER A 227 20.54 3.39 -4.90
N LYS A 228 20.52 3.30 -3.57
CA LYS A 228 20.27 2.08 -2.81
C LYS A 228 19.18 2.35 -1.78
N MET A 229 18.24 1.43 -1.63
CA MET A 229 17.18 1.49 -0.63
C MET A 229 17.06 0.17 0.12
N VAL A 230 16.97 0.22 1.45
CA VAL A 230 16.71 -0.93 2.32
C VAL A 230 15.39 -0.71 3.06
N TYR A 231 14.53 -1.71 3.03
CA TYR A 231 13.20 -1.67 3.62
C TYR A 231 12.80 -3.06 4.10
N GLU A 232 11.85 -3.12 5.02
CA GLU A 232 11.28 -4.38 5.48
C GLU A 232 9.77 -4.30 5.53
N TYR A 233 9.10 -5.43 5.38
CA TYR A 233 7.65 -5.51 5.33
C TYR A 233 7.12 -6.77 6.01
N ARG A 234 5.87 -6.71 6.48
CA ARG A 234 5.13 -7.86 7.01
C ARG A 234 3.63 -7.66 6.89
N VAL A 235 2.88 -8.74 7.11
CA VAL A 235 1.42 -8.69 7.25
C VAL A 235 1.06 -9.36 8.57
N THR A 236 0.27 -8.69 9.38
CA THR A 236 -0.20 -9.21 10.67
C THR A 236 -1.70 -9.11 10.76
N CYS A 237 -2.34 -10.10 11.40
CA CYS A 237 -3.74 -9.98 11.75
C CYS A 237 -3.95 -8.98 12.88
N VAL A 238 -5.09 -8.29 12.85
CA VAL A 238 -5.56 -7.50 13.98
C VAL A 238 -5.95 -8.45 15.12
N ALA A 239 -5.99 -7.94 16.36
CA ALA A 239 -6.43 -8.71 17.51
C ALA A 239 -7.74 -9.47 17.22
N HIS A 240 -7.78 -10.74 17.63
CA HIS A 240 -8.90 -11.66 17.44
C HIS A 240 -9.14 -12.15 16.01
N TYR A 241 -8.35 -11.71 15.04
CA TYR A 241 -8.31 -12.30 13.71
C TYR A 241 -7.16 -13.30 13.60
N TYR A 242 -7.45 -14.43 12.97
CA TYR A 242 -6.56 -15.57 12.80
C TYR A 242 -6.71 -16.14 11.39
N GLY A 243 -5.98 -17.21 11.12
CA GLY A 243 -5.96 -17.84 9.81
C GLY A 243 -4.83 -17.30 8.95
N LYS A 244 -4.65 -17.91 7.79
CA LYS A 244 -3.56 -17.56 6.90
C LYS A 244 -3.83 -16.20 6.25
N GLY A 245 -5.09 -15.89 5.95
CA GLY A 245 -5.53 -14.62 5.39
C GLY A 245 -6.18 -13.65 6.38
N CYS A 246 -6.02 -13.83 7.70
CA CYS A 246 -6.76 -13.06 8.71
C CYS A 246 -8.29 -13.12 8.53
N GLU A 247 -8.82 -14.27 8.10
CA GLU A 247 -10.21 -14.49 7.77
C GLU A 247 -11.06 -15.00 8.94
N ASN A 248 -10.42 -15.56 9.98
CA ASN A 248 -11.12 -16.21 11.09
C ASN A 248 -11.20 -15.28 12.30
N LEU A 249 -12.39 -14.81 12.65
CA LEU A 249 -12.63 -14.01 13.86
C LEU A 249 -12.95 -14.91 15.06
N CYS A 250 -12.14 -14.84 16.11
CA CYS A 250 -12.38 -15.52 17.38
C CYS A 250 -12.01 -14.63 18.57
N ARG A 251 -12.98 -14.37 19.44
CA ARG A 251 -12.77 -13.66 20.72
C ARG A 251 -12.97 -14.67 21.84
N PRO A 252 -11.97 -14.93 22.71
CA PRO A 252 -12.16 -15.78 23.87
C PRO A 252 -13.36 -15.31 24.69
N ARG A 253 -14.13 -16.25 25.22
CA ARG A 253 -15.34 -15.97 25.99
C ARG A 253 -15.48 -16.98 27.12
N ASP A 254 -15.88 -16.49 28.28
CA ASP A 254 -16.20 -17.29 29.45
C ASP A 254 -17.37 -16.62 30.19
N ASP A 255 -18.57 -16.78 29.63
CA ASP A 255 -19.82 -16.22 30.14
C ASP A 255 -21.00 -17.15 29.80
N ASN A 256 -22.22 -16.78 30.17
CA ASN A 256 -23.44 -17.59 29.94
C ASN A 256 -23.68 -17.97 28.46
N PHE A 257 -23.01 -17.32 27.50
CA PHE A 257 -23.14 -17.56 26.07
C PHE A 257 -22.01 -18.43 25.49
N GLY A 258 -21.02 -18.83 26.29
CA GLY A 258 -19.99 -19.78 25.86
C GLY A 258 -18.71 -19.74 26.69
N HIS A 259 -18.02 -20.86 26.70
CA HIS A 259 -16.82 -21.11 27.49
C HIS A 259 -15.72 -21.66 26.57
N TYR A 260 -14.97 -20.78 25.92
CA TYR A 260 -13.96 -21.16 24.94
C TYR A 260 -12.77 -20.21 24.86
N SER A 261 -11.63 -20.79 24.50
CA SER A 261 -10.44 -20.09 24.03
C SER A 261 -10.34 -20.17 22.50
N CYS A 262 -9.38 -19.47 21.92
CA CYS A 262 -9.16 -19.46 20.47
C CYS A 262 -7.87 -20.21 20.14
N SER A 263 -7.95 -21.14 19.18
CA SER A 263 -6.79 -21.82 18.63
C SER A 263 -5.92 -20.86 17.79
N PRO A 264 -4.68 -21.24 17.43
CA PRO A 264 -3.85 -20.46 16.51
C PRO A 264 -4.47 -20.26 15.10
N SER A 265 -5.41 -21.11 14.69
CA SER A 265 -6.15 -20.96 13.42
C SER A 265 -7.44 -20.13 13.57
N GLY A 266 -7.83 -19.77 14.79
CA GLY A 266 -9.07 -19.04 15.08
C GLY A 266 -10.29 -19.93 15.30
N GLU A 267 -10.09 -21.22 15.53
CA GLU A 267 -11.16 -22.14 15.93
C GLU A 267 -11.46 -21.99 17.43
N ARG A 268 -12.73 -22.16 17.82
CA ARG A 268 -13.11 -22.17 19.23
C ARG A 268 -12.70 -23.49 19.86
N VAL A 269 -11.99 -23.40 20.99
CA VAL A 269 -11.57 -24.56 21.79
C VAL A 269 -12.30 -24.47 23.12
N CYS A 270 -13.25 -25.39 23.34
CA CYS A 270 -14.06 -25.39 24.56
C CYS A 270 -13.19 -25.59 25.80
N LEU A 271 -13.55 -24.88 26.88
CA LEU A 271 -12.97 -25.10 28.20
C LEU A 271 -13.41 -26.46 28.76
N SER A 272 -12.67 -26.98 29.73
CA SER A 272 -12.98 -28.28 30.34
C SER A 272 -14.41 -28.33 30.88
N GLY A 273 -15.15 -29.39 30.53
CA GLY A 273 -16.55 -29.57 30.90
C GLY A 273 -17.55 -28.89 29.98
N TRP A 274 -17.14 -28.31 28.85
CA TRP A 274 -18.02 -27.66 27.88
C TRP A 274 -17.88 -28.25 26.47
N LYS A 275 -19.00 -28.29 25.73
CA LYS A 275 -19.08 -28.81 24.36
C LYS A 275 -20.09 -28.05 23.48
N GLY A 276 -20.14 -28.44 22.20
CA GLY A 276 -20.96 -27.84 21.15
C GLY A 276 -20.26 -26.70 20.41
N ASP A 277 -20.82 -26.27 19.27
CA ASP A 277 -20.20 -25.30 18.35
C ASP A 277 -19.88 -23.93 19.00
N TYR A 278 -20.57 -23.61 20.08
CA TYR A 278 -20.42 -22.38 20.87
C TYR A 278 -19.91 -22.63 22.29
N CYS A 279 -19.56 -23.88 22.63
CA CYS A 279 -19.07 -24.27 23.96
C CYS A 279 -19.99 -23.81 25.10
N ASN A 280 -21.30 -23.98 24.91
CA ASN A 280 -22.35 -23.51 25.82
C ASN A 280 -23.16 -24.65 26.45
N THR A 281 -22.80 -25.90 26.18
CA THR A 281 -23.43 -27.09 26.76
C THR A 281 -22.44 -27.78 27.70
N GLN A 282 -22.83 -28.08 28.92
CA GLN A 282 -21.98 -28.83 29.85
C GLN A 282 -21.89 -30.29 29.44
N GLU A 283 -20.68 -30.85 29.54
CA GLU A 283 -20.44 -32.27 29.40
C GLU A 283 -20.64 -32.93 30.78
N LEU A 284 -21.71 -33.72 30.89
CA LEU A 284 -22.09 -34.50 32.08
C LEU A 284 -21.16 -35.69 32.30
#